data_AF-A0A2W1AK59-F1
#
_entry.id   AF-A0A2W1AK59-F1
#
_cell.length_a   1.000
_cell.length_b   1.000
_cell.length_c   1.000
_cell.angle_alpha   90.00
_cell.angle_beta   90.00
_cell.angle_gamma   90.00
#
_symmetry.space_group_name_H-M   'P 1'
#
loop_
_entity.id
_entity.type
_entity.pdbx_description
1 polymer ?
#
loop_
_entity_poly.entity_id
_entity_poly.type
_entity_poly.pdbx_seq_one_letter_code
_entity_poly.pdbx_strand_id
1 'polypeptide(L)' 'MRTTLDVDEKLLEEAMKLTGEKSRSKALNKVMAEYVRRQRIDDLLTLAGTIDMDDSWYEMRHMEPR' A
#
# COMPACT_ATOMS: atom_id res chain seq x y z
N MET A 1 -15.49 2.95 -10.25
CA MET A 1 -16.78 2.23 -10.36
C MET A 1 -17.72 2.77 -9.28
N ARG A 2 -19.03 2.83 -9.54
CA ARG A 2 -20.02 3.17 -8.51
C ARG A 2 -20.54 1.88 -7.90
N THR A 3 -20.45 1.78 -6.58
CA THR A 3 -20.83 0.59 -5.81
C THR A 3 -21.64 1.04 -4.60
N THR A 4 -22.65 0.27 -4.22
CA THR A 4 -23.35 0.43 -2.95
C THR A 4 -22.73 -0.52 -1.93
N LEU A 5 -22.25 0.01 -0.81
CA LEU A 5 -21.61 -0.73 0.26
C LEU A 5 -22.19 -0.23 1.58
N ASP A 6 -22.39 -1.15 2.52
CA ASP A 6 -22.72 -0.80 3.90
C ASP A 6 -21.44 -0.49 4.69
N VAL A 7 -21.40 0.66 5.34
CA VAL A 7 -20.21 1.18 6.04
C VAL A 7 -20.66 1.86 7.32
N ASP A 8 -19.96 1.60 8.42
CA ASP A 8 -20.18 2.32 9.67
C ASP A 8 -19.95 3.83 9.48
N GLU A 9 -20.98 4.63 9.78
CA GLU A 9 -20.94 6.07 9.52
C GLU A 9 -19.92 6.80 10.40
N LYS A 10 -19.73 6.36 11.66
CA LYS A 10 -18.77 6.98 12.57
C LYS A 10 -17.34 6.74 12.09
N LEU A 11 -17.05 5.52 11.64
CA LEU A 11 -15.76 5.15 11.08
C LEU A 11 -15.47 5.95 9.80
N LEU A 12 -16.48 6.13 8.95
CA LEU A 12 -16.33 6.91 7.71
C LEU A 12 -16.08 8.39 8.00
N GLU A 13 -16.78 8.98 8.98
CA GLU A 13 -16.53 10.35 9.42
C GLU A 13 -15.12 10.53 9.99
N GLU A 14 -14.65 9.58 10.79
CA GLU A 14 -13.28 9.59 11.32
C GLU A 14 -12.25 9.47 10.19
N ALA A 15 -12.46 8.54 9.25
CA ALA A 15 -11.64 8.41 8.05
C ALA A 15 -11.60 9.72 7.25
N MET A 16 -12.74 10.42 7.08
CA MET A 16 -12.79 11.72 6.41
C MET A 16 -11.98 12.79 7.17
N LYS A 17 -12.07 12.84 8.50
CA LYS A 17 -11.29 13.77 9.35
C LYS A 17 -9.79 13.49 9.23
N LEU A 18 -9.38 12.23 9.35
CA LEU A 18 -7.97 11.82 9.27
C LEU A 18 -7.38 12.02 7.88
N THR A 19 -8.16 11.79 6.83
CA THR A 19 -7.70 11.95 5.44
C THR A 19 -7.76 13.39 4.94
N GLY A 20 -8.52 14.27 5.61
CA GLY A 20 -8.81 15.64 5.18
C GLY A 20 -9.78 15.73 3.99
N GLU A 21 -10.40 14.62 3.60
CA GLU A 21 -11.25 14.55 2.41
C GLU A 21 -12.69 14.95 2.72
N LYS A 22 -13.24 15.86 1.90
CA LYS A 22 -14.66 16.28 2.01
C LYS A 22 -15.65 15.28 1.40
N SER A 23 -15.16 14.33 0.59
CA SER A 23 -15.98 13.32 -0.06
C SER A 23 -15.80 11.96 0.61
N ARG A 24 -16.92 11.33 0.98
CA ARG A 24 -16.99 9.96 1.51
C ARG A 24 -16.24 8.97 0.60
N SER A 25 -16.44 9.06 -0.72
CA SER A 25 -15.80 8.15 -1.67
C SER A 25 -14.29 8.38 -1.79
N LYS A 26 -13.83 9.63 -1.71
CA LYS A 26 -12.39 9.94 -1.74
C LYS A 26 -11.69 9.47 -0.47
N ALA A 27 -12.30 9.70 0.70
CA ALA A 27 -11.79 9.22 1.98
C ALA A 27 -11.65 7.70 1.97
N LEU A 28 -12.71 6.99 1.56
CA LEU A 28 -12.70 5.52 1.48
C LEU A 28 -11.61 5.00 0.53
N ASN A 29 -11.52 5.55 -0.69
CA ASN A 29 -10.51 5.13 -1.66
C ASN A 29 -9.08 5.35 -1.13
N LYS A 30 -8.84 6.47 -0.45
CA LYS A 30 -7.53 6.81 0.11
C LYS A 30 -7.14 5.86 1.25
N VAL A 31 -8.06 5.56 2.17
CA VAL A 31 -7.83 4.60 3.25
C VAL A 31 -7.58 3.20 2.70
N MET A 32 -8.39 2.75 1.73
CA MET A 32 -8.22 1.44 1.10
C MET A 32 -6.89 1.31 0.36
N ALA A 33 -6.47 2.35 -0.36
CA ALA A 33 -5.17 2.37 -1.03
C ALA A 33 -4.01 2.26 -0.03
N GLU A 34 -4.09 3.00 1.08
CA GLU A 34 -3.07 2.96 2.13
C GLU A 34 -3.02 1.61 2.85
N TYR A 35 -4.18 0.98 3.08
CA TYR A 35 -4.26 -0.37 3.65
C TYR A 35 -3.56 -1.39 2.74
N VAL A 36 -3.88 -1.41 1.45
CA VAL A 36 -3.24 -2.32 0.48
C VAL A 36 -1.73 -2.06 0.40
N ARG A 37 -1.30 -0.80 0.44
CA ARG A 37 0.12 -0.44 0.44
C ARG A 37 0.84 -0.99 1.66
N ARG A 38 0.25 -0.86 2.86
CA ARG A 38 0.81 -1.39 4.12
C ARG A 38 0.92 -2.90 4.09
N GLN A 39 -0.13 -3.60 3.67
CA GLN A 39 -0.10 -5.05 3.56
C GLN A 39 1.03 -5.53 2.64
N ARG A 40 1.20 -4.90 1.48
CA ARG A 40 2.31 -5.24 0.56
C ARG A 40 3.69 -5.01 1.17
N ILE A 41 3.85 -3.96 1.98
CA ILE A 41 5.11 -3.70 2.68
C ILE A 41 5.35 -4.77 3.74
N ASP A 42 4.32 -5.13 4.51
CA ASP A 42 4.42 -6.17 5.53
C ASP A 42 4.75 -7.54 4.91
N ASP A 43 4.17 -7.86 3.75
CA ASP A 43 4.49 -9.06 2.99
C ASP A 43 5.97 -9.06 2.55
N LEU A 44 6.47 -7.92 2.04
CA LEU A 44 7.89 -7.78 1.67
C LEU A 44 8.82 -7.90 2.88
N LEU A 45 8.46 -7.32 4.02
CA LEU A 45 9.21 -7.42 5.27
C LEU A 45 9.24 -8.87 5.78
N THR A 46 8.16 -9.62 5.59
CA THR A 46 8.11 -11.05 5.96
C THR A 46 9.09 -11.89 5.14
N LEU A 47 9.39 -11.46 3.91
CA LEU A 47 10.38 -12.12 3.06
C LEU A 47 11.83 -11.77 3.45
N ALA A 48 12.05 -10.72 4.24
CA ALA A 48 13.38 -10.32 4.68
C ALA A 48 14.03 -11.44 5.52
N GLY A 49 15.20 -11.92 5.08
CA GLY A 49 15.91 -13.04 5.71
C GLY A 49 15.51 -14.44 5.21
N THR A 50 14.46 -14.55 4.38
CA THR A 50 14.13 -15.80 3.66
C THR A 50 14.65 -15.82 2.23
N ILE A 51 14.95 -14.65 1.68
CA ILE A 51 15.51 -14.50 0.33
C ILE A 51 17.03 -14.60 0.45
N ASP A 52 17.60 -15.60 -0.20
CA ASP A 52 19.04 -15.67 -0.45
C ASP A 52 19.37 -14.66 -1.56
N MET A 53 20.00 -13.56 -1.17
CA MET A 53 20.41 -12.51 -2.10
C MET A 53 21.88 -12.74 -2.44
N ASP A 54 22.16 -13.04 -3.71
CA ASP A 54 23.53 -13.13 -4.21
C ASP A 54 24.24 -11.78 -4.06
N ASP A 55 25.46 -11.80 -3.50
CA ASP A 55 26.26 -10.60 -3.19
C ASP A 55 26.91 -9.97 -4.44
N SER A 56 26.67 -10.54 -5.64
CA SER A 56 27.12 -10.03 -6.94
C SER A 56 26.44 -8.73 -7.41
N TRP A 57 25.73 -8.01 -6.54
CA TRP A 57 25.05 -6.76 -6.87
C TRP A 57 25.96 -5.72 -7.54
N TYR A 58 27.24 -5.65 -7.15
CA TYR A 58 28.20 -4.76 -7.78
C TYR A 58 28.45 -5.12 -9.24
N GLU A 59 28.58 -6.40 -9.57
CA GLU A 59 28.76 -6.88 -10.93
C GLU A 59 27.50 -6.66 -11.77
N MET A 60 26.32 -6.97 -11.20
CA MET A 60 25.02 -6.73 -11.84
C MET A 60 24.80 -5.26 -12.21
N ARG A 61 25.24 -4.33 -11.34
CA ARG A 61 25.11 -2.88 -11.56
C ARG A 61 25.99 -2.36 -12.71
N HIS A 62 27.12 -3.03 -12.96
CA HIS A 62 28.10 -2.61 -13.97
C HIS A 62 28.11 -3.52 -15.20
N MET A 63 27.18 -4.48 -15.29
CA MET A 63 26.93 -5.18 -16.55
C MET A 63 26.48 -4.17 -17.59
N GLU A 64 27.24 -4.03 -18.68
CA GLU A 64 26.76 -3.31 -19.84
C GLU A 64 25.52 -4.04 -20.38
N PRO A 65 24.40 -3.33 -20.58
CA PRO A 65 23.23 -3.93 -21.23
C PRO A 65 23.64 -4.37 -22.64
N ARG A 66 23.49 -5.67 -22.92
CA ARG A 66 23.69 -6.22 -24.27
C ARG A 66 22.62 -5.75 -25.25
#